data_AF-A0A0J6FEL8-F1
#
_entry.id   AF-A0A0J6FEL8-F1
#
_cell.length_a   1.000
_cell.length_b   1.000
_cell.length_c   1.000
_cell.angle_alpha   90.00
_cell.angle_beta   90.00
_cell.angle_gamma   90.00
#
_symmetry.space_group_name_H-M   'P 1'
#
loop_
_entity.id
_entity.type
_entity.pdbx_description
1 polymer ?
#
loop_
_entity_poly.entity_id
_entity_poly.type
_entity_poly.pdbx_seq_one_letter_code
_entity_poly.pdbx_strand_id
1 'polypeptide(L)'
;MIVRHLTIIHESLPFEPLREITQIQYSHWPDFGTPSRPAHLLRVIEETNKFSNASNGRGPECIQDPEPPDPRKIIVHCSAGCGRTGTFCTIDSVIDMLKRQRRRGEGEDGWVYRDDLDLIASTVEDFRCQRLSMVQSLRQFVLCYESILEWLASQPENKEN
;
A
#
# COMPACT_ATOMS: atom_id res chain seq x y z
N MET A 1 14.20 3.40 7.10
CA MET A 1 13.28 2.25 7.27
C MET A 1 14.04 1.17 8.00
N ILE A 2 13.40 0.49 8.95
CA ILE A 2 14.00 -0.62 9.71
C ILE A 2 13.18 -1.87 9.41
N VAL A 3 13.85 -2.97 9.07
CA VAL A 3 13.21 -4.28 8.84
C VAL A 3 13.66 -5.21 9.97
N ARG A 4 12.72 -5.91 10.59
CA ARG A 4 12.97 -6.91 11.63
C ARG A 4 12.35 -8.24 11.23
N HIS A 5 13.07 -9.32 11.48
CA HIS A 5 12.55 -10.68 11.35
C HIS A 5 12.31 -11.22 12.75
N LEU A 6 11.07 -11.61 13.02
CA LEU A 6 10.61 -12.11 14.30
C LEU A 6 10.11 -13.53 14.11
N THR A 7 10.36 -14.39 15.09
CA THR A 7 9.82 -15.75 15.11
C THR A 7 8.81 -15.85 16.24
N ILE A 8 7.61 -16.36 15.93
CA ILE A 8 6.54 -16.59 16.89
C ILE A 8 6.27 -18.09 17.00
N ILE A 9 6.22 -18.55 18.24
CA ILE A 9 5.87 -19.92 18.61
C ILE A 9 4.60 -19.88 19.46
N HIS A 10 3.71 -20.84 19.27
CA HIS A 10 2.51 -20.96 20.07
C HIS A 10 2.75 -21.97 21.20
N GLU A 11 2.95 -21.51 22.43
CA GLU A 11 3.35 -22.38 23.56
C GLU A 11 2.37 -23.53 23.83
N SER A 12 1.06 -23.29 23.67
CA SER A 12 0.06 -24.34 23.88
C SER A 12 -0.10 -25.29 22.69
N LEU A 13 0.59 -25.04 21.57
CA LEU A 13 0.57 -25.86 20.36
C LEU A 13 2.02 -26.14 19.92
N PRO A 14 2.79 -26.91 20.71
CA PRO A 14 4.24 -27.05 20.54
C PRO A 14 4.65 -27.78 19.26
N PHE A 15 3.71 -28.46 18.60
CA PHE A 15 3.94 -29.16 17.34
C PHE A 15 3.50 -28.33 16.12
N GLU A 16 2.86 -27.18 16.32
CA GLU A 16 2.62 -26.27 15.20
C GLU A 16 3.95 -25.65 14.73
N PRO A 17 4.11 -25.46 13.42
CA PRO A 17 5.32 -24.87 12.88
C PRO A 17 5.52 -23.45 13.42
N LEU A 18 6.78 -23.10 13.64
CA LEU A 18 7.18 -21.72 13.93
C LEU A 18 6.72 -20.80 12.80
N ARG A 19 6.28 -19.60 13.18
CA ARG A 19 5.84 -18.57 12.23
C ARG A 19 6.87 -17.47 12.16
N GLU A 20 7.31 -17.14 10.95
CA GLU A 20 8.16 -16.00 10.71
C GLU A 20 7.31 -14.77 10.39
N ILE A 21 7.65 -13.64 11.00
CA ILE A 21 7.00 -12.35 10.79
C ILE A 21 8.07 -11.34 10.38
N THR A 22 7.84 -10.67 9.27
CA THR A 22 8.63 -9.52 8.86
C THR A 22 7.92 -8.25 9.31
N GLN A 23 8.56 -7.47 10.19
CA GLN A 23 8.07 -6.18 10.64
C GLN A 23 8.84 -5.06 9.92
N ILE A 24 8.13 -4.23 9.18
CA ILE A 24 8.66 -3.04 8.53
C ILE A 24 8.29 -1.81 9.36
N GLN A 25 9.28 -1.09 9.86
CA GLN A 25 9.09 0.16 10.59
C GLN A 25 9.56 1.35 9.75
N TYR A 26 8.62 2.22 9.42
CA TYR A 26 8.90 3.52 8.82
C TYR A 26 8.94 4.62 9.89
N SER A 27 10.15 5.03 10.30
CA SER A 27 10.37 6.00 11.39
C SER A 27 10.40 7.47 10.95
N HIS A 28 10.39 7.75 9.65
CA HIS A 28 10.61 9.10 9.12
C HIS A 28 9.31 9.84 8.76
N TRP A 29 8.18 9.38 9.29
CA TRP A 29 6.89 10.05 9.17
C TRP A 29 6.56 10.74 10.49
N PRO A 30 6.70 12.07 10.60
CA PRO A 30 6.42 12.81 11.84
C PRO A 30 4.91 12.83 12.17
N ASP A 31 4.54 12.91 13.46
CA ASP A 31 3.12 12.96 13.91
C ASP A 31 2.50 14.32 13.60
N PHE A 32 3.31 15.37 13.72
CA PHE A 32 2.97 16.74 13.40
C PHE A 32 3.93 17.21 12.30
N GLY A 33 3.49 17.23 11.05
CA GLY A 33 4.35 17.64 9.93
C GLY A 33 3.87 17.16 8.57
N THR A 34 4.63 17.51 7.53
CA THR A 34 4.45 16.92 6.20
C THR A 34 5.05 15.52 6.17
N PRO A 35 4.46 14.60 5.42
CA PRO A 35 5.12 13.35 5.08
C PRO A 35 6.49 13.64 4.45
N SER A 36 7.42 12.78 4.81
CA SER A 36 8.57 12.44 4.00
C SER A 36 8.12 12.08 2.58
N ARG A 37 8.30 13.00 1.62
CA ARG A 37 8.22 12.90 0.14
C ARG A 37 7.52 11.63 -0.44
N PRO A 38 6.60 11.75 -1.42
CA PRO A 38 5.84 10.59 -1.91
C PRO A 38 6.71 9.39 -2.34
N ALA A 39 7.88 9.63 -2.94
CA ALA A 39 8.95 8.64 -3.16
C ALA A 39 9.22 7.68 -1.99
N HIS A 40 9.25 8.18 -0.75
CA HIS A 40 9.56 7.36 0.42
C HIS A 40 8.41 6.41 0.75
N LEU A 41 7.16 6.84 0.58
CA LEU A 41 6.01 5.96 0.80
C LEU A 41 5.89 4.90 -0.29
N LEU A 42 6.13 5.28 -1.54
CA LEU A 42 6.18 4.32 -2.64
C LEU A 42 7.24 3.25 -2.37
N ARG A 43 8.41 3.62 -1.83
CA ARG A 43 9.43 2.65 -1.41
C ARG A 43 8.94 1.73 -0.28
N VAL A 44 8.23 2.25 0.73
CA VAL A 44 7.68 1.40 1.81
C VAL A 44 6.64 0.41 1.27
N ILE A 45 5.80 0.86 0.34
CA ILE A 45 4.81 0.01 -0.35
C ILE A 45 5.51 -1.07 -1.18
N GLU A 46 6.52 -0.69 -1.96
CA GLU A 46 7.31 -1.63 -2.75
C GLU A 46 7.96 -2.72 -1.87
N GLU A 47 8.56 -2.32 -0.75
CA GLU A 47 9.18 -3.26 0.20
C GLU A 47 8.13 -4.14 0.86
N THR A 48 6.98 -3.58 1.24
CA THR A 48 5.85 -4.36 1.78
C THR A 48 5.36 -5.40 0.77
N ASN A 49 5.24 -5.02 -0.49
CA ASN A 49 4.82 -5.90 -1.58
C ASN A 49 5.85 -7.01 -1.87
N LYS A 50 7.16 -6.73 -1.75
CA LYS A 50 8.21 -7.76 -1.86
C LYS A 50 8.04 -8.85 -0.79
N PHE A 51 7.87 -8.45 0.47
CA PHE A 51 7.68 -9.41 1.57
C PHE A 51 6.31 -10.11 1.52
N SER A 52 5.26 -9.39 1.09
CA SER A 52 3.94 -9.99 0.86
C SER A 52 4.00 -11.07 -0.22
N ASN A 53 4.62 -10.78 -1.37
CA ASN A 53 4.80 -11.75 -2.45
C ASN A 53 5.57 -12.99 -1.98
N ALA A 54 6.69 -12.81 -1.28
CA ALA A 54 7.45 -13.93 -0.73
C ALA A 54 6.61 -14.78 0.25
N SER A 55 5.82 -14.14 1.10
CA SER A 55 4.92 -14.82 2.06
C SER A 55 3.77 -15.56 1.37
N ASN A 56 3.37 -15.11 0.17
CA ASN A 56 2.38 -15.74 -0.68
C ASN A 56 3.01 -16.71 -1.72
N GLY A 57 4.31 -17.02 -1.61
CA GLY A 57 5.00 -17.96 -2.51
C GLY A 57 5.25 -17.44 -3.93
N ARG A 58 5.21 -16.12 -4.13
CA ARG A 58 5.44 -15.45 -5.42
C ARG A 58 6.86 -14.91 -5.50
N GLY A 59 7.47 -15.02 -6.68
CA GLY A 59 8.83 -14.54 -6.94
C GLY A 59 8.93 -13.02 -7.12
N PRO A 60 10.17 -12.48 -7.19
CA PRO A 60 10.42 -11.04 -7.37
C PRO A 60 9.92 -10.48 -8.70
N GLU A 61 9.71 -11.31 -9.71
CA GLU A 61 9.09 -10.94 -10.99
C GLU A 61 7.66 -10.40 -10.83
N CYS A 62 6.98 -10.74 -9.74
CA CYS A 62 5.60 -10.36 -9.46
C CYS A 62 5.42 -8.97 -8.81
N ILE A 63 6.46 -8.15 -8.67
CA ILE A 63 6.35 -6.84 -7.98
C ILE A 63 5.39 -5.89 -8.72
N GLN A 64 5.36 -5.95 -10.05
CA GLN A 64 4.48 -5.09 -10.87
C GLN A 64 3.08 -5.67 -11.03
N ASP A 65 2.90 -6.94 -10.69
CA ASP A 65 1.62 -7.61 -10.75
C ASP A 65 0.68 -7.10 -9.66
N PRO A 66 -0.64 -7.21 -9.87
CA PRO A 66 -1.60 -7.10 -8.79
C PRO A 66 -1.39 -8.14 -7.70
N GLU A 67 -1.95 -7.83 -6.55
CA GLU A 67 -2.08 -8.76 -5.43
C GLU A 67 -2.98 -9.95 -5.82
N PRO A 68 -2.63 -11.20 -5.42
CA PRO A 68 -3.45 -12.38 -5.70
C PRO A 68 -4.85 -12.29 -5.06
N PRO A 69 -5.81 -13.14 -5.47
CA PRO A 69 -7.20 -13.06 -4.99
C PRO A 69 -7.39 -13.28 -3.49
N ASP A 70 -6.52 -14.08 -2.85
CA ASP A 70 -6.56 -14.34 -1.40
C ASP A 70 -5.17 -14.17 -0.79
N PRO A 71 -4.71 -12.93 -0.62
CA PRO A 71 -3.41 -12.64 -0.05
C PRO A 71 -3.44 -12.79 1.46
N ARG A 72 -2.32 -13.26 2.03
CA ARG A 72 -2.08 -13.17 3.48
C ARG A 72 -2.26 -11.74 3.95
N LYS A 73 -3.06 -11.55 5.01
CA LYS A 73 -3.37 -10.22 5.55
C LYS A 73 -2.14 -9.56 6.17
N ILE A 74 -1.97 -8.26 5.88
CA ILE A 74 -0.88 -7.44 6.41
C ILE A 74 -1.44 -6.57 7.54
N ILE A 75 -0.74 -6.52 8.67
CA ILE A 75 -1.08 -5.62 9.78
C ILE A 75 -0.39 -4.28 9.53
N VAL A 76 -1.19 -3.22 9.38
CA VAL A 76 -0.70 -1.84 9.26
C VAL A 76 -1.17 -1.05 10.47
N HIS A 77 -0.24 -0.38 11.16
CA HIS A 77 -0.59 0.45 12.31
C HIS A 77 0.24 1.73 12.37
N CYS A 78 -0.27 2.73 13.09
CA CYS A 78 0.48 3.91 13.51
C CYS A 78 0.25 4.14 15.01
N SER A 79 -0.11 5.36 15.43
CA SER A 79 -0.52 5.65 16.81
C SER A 79 -2.02 5.35 17.00
N ALA A 80 -2.91 6.18 16.46
CA ALA A 80 -4.36 5.95 16.49
C ALA A 80 -4.87 4.96 15.42
N GLY A 81 -3.99 4.53 14.51
CA GLY A 81 -4.32 3.55 13.46
C GLY A 81 -5.23 4.08 12.35
N CYS A 82 -5.27 5.39 12.09
CA CYS A 82 -6.21 5.98 11.12
C CYS A 82 -5.56 6.99 10.17
N GLY A 83 -4.70 7.90 10.65
CA GLY A 83 -4.02 8.90 9.81
C GLY A 83 -3.04 8.27 8.81
N ARG A 84 -1.83 7.91 9.27
CA ARG A 84 -0.80 7.28 8.42
C ARG A 84 -1.21 5.92 7.90
N THR A 85 -1.90 5.15 8.74
CA THR A 85 -2.45 3.85 8.36
C THR A 85 -3.41 4.01 7.18
N GLY A 86 -4.34 4.98 7.25
CA GLY A 86 -5.25 5.27 6.14
C GLY A 86 -4.51 5.69 4.89
N THR A 87 -3.55 6.61 5.00
CA THR A 87 -2.76 7.06 3.84
C THR A 87 -2.01 5.90 3.17
N PHE A 88 -1.34 5.05 3.96
CA PHE A 88 -0.65 3.88 3.42
C PHE A 88 -1.62 2.93 2.71
N CYS A 89 -2.72 2.54 3.38
CA CYS A 89 -3.70 1.61 2.82
C CYS A 89 -4.37 2.17 1.55
N THR A 90 -4.70 3.47 1.53
CA THR A 90 -5.25 4.13 0.33
C THR A 90 -4.30 4.06 -0.84
N ILE A 91 -3.04 4.48 -0.67
CA ILE A 91 -2.08 4.48 -1.77
C ILE A 91 -1.83 3.05 -2.28
N ASP A 92 -1.63 2.10 -1.37
CA ASP A 92 -1.39 0.69 -1.71
C ASP A 92 -2.57 0.08 -2.49
N SER A 93 -3.80 0.28 -2.01
CA SER A 93 -5.02 -0.24 -2.67
C SER A 93 -5.25 0.41 -4.02
N VAL A 94 -5.06 1.72 -4.16
CA VAL A 94 -5.23 2.42 -5.44
C VAL A 94 -4.19 1.94 -6.46
N ILE A 95 -2.92 1.79 -6.07
CA ILE A 95 -1.89 1.21 -6.94
C ILE A 95 -2.29 -0.19 -7.41
N ASP A 96 -2.77 -1.02 -6.51
CA ASP A 96 -3.18 -2.38 -6.83
C ASP A 96 -4.41 -2.44 -7.75
N MET A 97 -5.39 -1.54 -7.55
CA MET A 97 -6.52 -1.35 -8.48
C MET A 97 -6.05 -0.94 -9.88
N LEU A 98 -5.11 0.02 -9.97
CA LEU A 98 -4.55 0.47 -11.24
C LEU A 98 -3.75 -0.64 -11.94
N LYS A 99 -2.99 -1.45 -11.19
CA LYS A 99 -2.32 -2.64 -11.74
C LYS A 99 -3.32 -3.66 -12.29
N ARG A 100 -4.43 -3.90 -11.60
CA ARG A 100 -5.49 -4.82 -12.08
C ARG A 100 -6.13 -4.30 -13.36
N GLN A 101 -6.41 -3.01 -13.41
CA GLN A 101 -6.96 -2.35 -14.59
C GLN A 101 -6.02 -2.49 -15.78
N ARG A 102 -4.72 -2.19 -15.61
CA ARG A 102 -3.70 -2.35 -16.66
C ARG A 102 -3.67 -3.79 -17.19
N ARG A 103 -3.73 -4.79 -16.30
CA ARG A 103 -3.77 -6.21 -16.71
C ARG A 103 -4.99 -6.59 -17.53
N ARG A 104 -6.12 -5.90 -17.37
CA ARG A 104 -7.33 -6.14 -18.17
C ARG A 104 -7.28 -5.48 -19.54
N GLY A 105 -6.32 -4.59 -19.79
CA GLY A 105 -6.22 -3.86 -21.06
C GLY A 105 -7.27 -2.76 -21.23
N GLU A 106 -7.85 -2.28 -20.13
CA GLU A 106 -8.81 -1.17 -20.12
C GLU A 106 -8.02 0.14 -20.35
N GLY A 107 -7.87 0.51 -21.63
CA GLY A 107 -7.11 1.67 -22.13
C GLY A 107 -7.74 3.02 -21.76
N GLU A 108 -8.39 3.68 -22.71
CA GLU A 108 -9.03 5.00 -22.50
C GLU A 108 -10.23 4.96 -21.52
N ASP A 109 -10.85 3.79 -21.32
CA ASP A 109 -11.89 3.57 -20.30
C ASP A 109 -11.32 3.44 -18.86
N GLY A 110 -10.02 3.66 -18.72
CA GLY A 110 -9.31 3.51 -17.47
C GLY A 110 -9.66 4.56 -16.41
N TRP A 111 -9.55 4.20 -15.13
CA TRP A 111 -9.86 5.08 -13.99
C TRP A 111 -8.99 6.33 -13.97
N VAL A 112 -7.82 6.31 -14.61
CA VAL A 112 -6.93 7.46 -14.76
C VAL A 112 -7.48 8.53 -15.70
N TYR A 113 -8.27 8.13 -16.71
CA TYR A 113 -8.78 9.02 -17.76
C TYR A 113 -10.25 9.38 -17.59
N ARG A 114 -10.89 8.87 -16.53
CA ARG A 114 -12.28 9.13 -16.20
C ARG A 114 -12.42 10.36 -15.30
N ASP A 115 -13.28 11.29 -15.71
CA ASP A 115 -13.59 12.51 -14.94
C ASP A 115 -14.80 12.35 -14.00
N ASP A 116 -15.51 11.22 -14.08
CA ASP A 116 -16.74 10.98 -13.32
C ASP A 116 -16.51 10.27 -11.97
N LEU A 117 -15.29 9.84 -11.68
CA LEU A 117 -14.93 9.11 -10.47
C LEU A 117 -13.58 9.56 -9.90
N ASP A 118 -13.61 10.12 -8.70
CA ASP A 118 -12.40 10.30 -7.91
C ASP A 118 -12.05 8.99 -7.18
N LEU A 119 -11.17 8.20 -7.80
CA LEU A 119 -10.71 6.91 -7.27
C LEU A 119 -10.14 7.03 -5.85
N ILE A 120 -9.36 8.09 -5.58
CA ILE A 120 -8.67 8.26 -4.31
C ILE A 120 -9.68 8.63 -3.22
N ALA A 121 -10.57 9.60 -3.51
CA ALA A 121 -11.63 9.99 -2.59
C ALA A 121 -12.57 8.81 -2.29
N SER A 122 -13.04 8.09 -3.31
CA SER A 122 -13.90 6.91 -3.16
C SER A 122 -13.23 5.84 -2.29
N THR A 123 -11.95 5.56 -2.52
CA THR A 123 -11.20 4.59 -1.71
C THR A 123 -11.09 5.01 -0.24
N VAL A 124 -10.90 6.31 0.02
CA VAL A 124 -10.86 6.84 1.40
C VAL A 124 -12.23 6.72 2.07
N GLU A 125 -13.31 7.00 1.36
CA GLU A 125 -14.68 6.85 1.86
C GLU A 125 -14.99 5.39 2.22
N ASP A 126 -14.63 4.45 1.35
CA ASP A 126 -14.79 3.02 1.62
C ASP A 126 -14.01 2.58 2.86
N PHE A 127 -12.79 3.07 3.05
CA PHE A 127 -12.03 2.78 4.26
C PHE A 127 -12.64 3.41 5.51
N ARG A 128 -13.29 4.58 5.39
CA ARG A 128 -13.99 5.22 6.52
C ARG A 128 -15.23 4.43 6.97
N CYS A 129 -15.85 3.67 6.07
CA CYS A 129 -16.92 2.72 6.41
C CYS A 129 -16.43 1.53 7.23
N GLN A 130 -15.16 1.13 7.07
CA GLN A 130 -14.56 0.01 7.81
C GLN A 130 -13.88 0.46 9.11
N ARG A 131 -13.24 1.64 9.09
CA ARG A 131 -12.58 2.24 10.25
C ARG A 131 -12.75 3.76 10.20
N LEU A 132 -13.40 4.31 11.22
CA LEU A 132 -13.67 5.75 11.29
C LEU A 132 -12.40 6.59 11.21
N SER A 133 -12.50 7.74 10.54
CA SER A 133 -11.43 8.75 10.45
C SER A 133 -10.16 8.31 9.72
N MET A 134 -10.22 7.30 8.84
CA MET A 134 -9.11 6.98 7.93
C MET A 134 -8.73 8.21 7.11
N VAL A 135 -7.41 8.48 7.02
CA VAL A 135 -6.83 9.73 6.48
C VAL A 135 -7.36 10.96 7.22
N GLN A 136 -6.60 11.43 8.21
CA GLN A 136 -7.10 12.38 9.23
C GLN A 136 -6.88 13.86 8.88
N SER A 137 -5.99 14.17 7.95
CA SER A 137 -5.67 15.57 7.60
C SER A 137 -5.66 15.80 6.11
N LEU A 138 -5.93 17.04 5.68
CA LEU A 138 -5.84 17.43 4.28
C LEU A 138 -4.45 17.13 3.69
N ARG A 139 -3.38 17.33 4.45
CA ARG A 139 -2.01 17.03 3.99
C ARG A 139 -1.80 15.54 3.70
N GLN A 140 -2.36 14.67 4.52
CA GLN A 140 -2.35 13.22 4.29
C GLN A 140 -3.18 12.84 3.06
N PHE A 141 -4.29 13.53 2.83
CA PHE A 141 -5.14 13.33 1.66
C PHE A 141 -4.43 13.77 0.38
N VAL A 142 -3.86 14.99 0.35
CA VAL A 142 -3.04 15.49 -0.77
C VAL A 142 -1.88 14.55 -1.08
N LEU A 143 -1.20 14.03 -0.05
CA LEU A 143 -0.13 13.06 -0.24
C LEU A 143 -0.59 11.80 -0.98
N CYS A 144 -1.83 11.32 -0.77
CA CYS A 144 -2.35 10.20 -1.55
C CYS A 144 -2.30 10.53 -3.05
N TYR A 145 -2.77 11.70 -3.46
CA TYR A 145 -2.71 12.13 -4.87
C TYR A 145 -1.27 12.26 -5.35
N GLU A 146 -0.41 12.95 -4.60
CA GLU A 146 1.00 13.12 -4.98
C GLU A 146 1.73 11.78 -5.15
N SER A 147 1.47 10.81 -4.25
CA SER A 147 2.04 9.46 -4.34
C SER A 147 1.55 8.70 -5.56
N ILE A 148 0.25 8.77 -5.88
CA ILE A 148 -0.30 8.09 -7.05
C ILE A 148 0.22 8.73 -8.35
N LEU A 149 0.29 10.07 -8.42
CA LEU A 149 0.88 10.79 -9.55
C LEU A 149 2.36 10.45 -9.74
N GLU A 150 3.16 10.44 -8.66
CA GLU A 150 4.57 10.05 -8.73
C GLU A 150 4.72 8.59 -9.17
N TRP A 151 3.86 7.68 -8.68
CA TRP A 151 3.86 6.29 -9.12
C TRP A 151 3.53 6.16 -10.60
N LEU A 152 2.52 6.87 -11.11
CA LEU A 152 2.15 6.90 -12.53
C LEU A 152 3.30 7.44 -13.40
N ALA A 153 3.95 8.53 -12.99
CA ALA A 153 5.09 9.10 -13.71
C ALA A 153 6.32 8.17 -13.71
N SER A 154 6.46 7.32 -12.71
CA SER A 154 7.59 6.38 -12.62
C SER A 154 7.47 5.16 -13.54
N GLN A 155 6.28 4.93 -14.13
CA GLN A 155 6.03 3.78 -15.00
C GLN A 155 6.85 3.86 -16.31
N PRO A 156 7.38 2.73 -16.81
CA PRO A 156 8.25 2.72 -17.99
C PRO A 156 7.58 3.31 -19.24
N GLU A 157 6.29 3.09 -19.41
CA GLU A 157 5.46 3.61 -20.53
C GLU A 157 5.41 5.15 -20.58
N ASN A 158 5.61 5.83 -19.45
CA ASN A 158 5.54 7.29 -19.33
C ASN A 158 6.90 7.98 -19.41
N LYS A 159 8.01 7.23 -19.52
CA LYS A 159 9.37 7.79 -19.64
C LYS A 159 9.80 8.07 -21.09
N GLU A 160 9.01 7.67 -22.07
CA GLU A 160 9.29 7.83 -23.50
C GLU A 160 8.60 9.06 -24.13
N ASN A 161 7.92 9.89 -23.33
CA ASN A 161 7.30 11.16 -23.77
C ASN A 161 8.00 12.38 -23.17
#